data_AF-A0A8H4JCX9-F1
#
_entry.id   AF-A0A8H4JCX9-F1
#
_cell.length_a   1.000
_cell.length_b   1.000
_cell.length_c   1.000
_cell.angle_alpha   90.00
_cell.angle_beta   90.00
_cell.angle_gamma   90.00
#
_symmetry.space_group_name_H-M   'P 1'
#
loop_
_entity.id
_entity.type
_entity.pdbx_description
1 polymer ?
#
loop_
_entity_poly.entity_id
_entity_poly.type
_entity_poly.pdbx_seq_one_letter_code
_entity_poly.pdbx_strand_id
1 'polypeptide(L)'
;MALGYWAVSKGLVSTPKGGPVDVVIDAPSGRVVATVTIKDDKSIHADIVNVLTYQMAIGLCVAIPSRDADVHVDLAFGGAVFASVNAARLGLEVKPENANEFIRLQREIKASLGDRAKYDSNELYAMLFFEEQEQNPEEPGLIIQKSVNVYGDGQIDRSHCGSGACGRIENSRFLHQSIIESTFEARLVSKGQSPT
;
A
#
# COMPACT_ATOMS: atom_id res chain seq x y z
N MET A 1 10.61 3.75 5.11
CA MET A 1 10.72 5.15 5.59
C MET A 1 11.30 5.21 6.99
N ALA A 2 10.72 4.50 7.97
CA ALA A 2 11.20 4.49 9.36
C ALA A 2 12.70 4.16 9.50
N LEU A 3 13.22 3.17 8.76
CA LEU A 3 14.64 2.81 8.79
C LEU A 3 15.55 3.95 8.31
N GLY A 4 15.18 4.65 7.23
CA GLY A 4 15.92 5.81 6.73
C GLY A 4 15.95 6.95 7.75
N TYR A 5 14.79 7.29 8.30
CA TYR A 5 14.68 8.29 9.37
C TYR A 5 15.54 7.93 10.58
N TRP A 6 15.45 6.68 11.04
CA TRP A 6 16.23 6.18 12.17
C TRP A 6 17.74 6.29 11.91
N ALA A 7 18.22 5.83 10.75
CA ALA A 7 19.62 5.88 10.38
C ALA A 7 20.19 7.31 10.42
N VAL A 8 19.45 8.28 9.87
CA VAL A 8 19.82 9.70 9.92
C VAL A 8 19.80 10.22 11.36
N SER A 9 18.73 9.97 12.11
CA SER A 9 18.59 10.46 13.49
C SER A 9 19.64 9.90 14.45
N LYS A 10 20.20 8.73 14.15
CA LYS A 10 21.27 8.08 14.93
C LYS A 10 22.67 8.38 14.43
N GLY A 11 22.80 9.19 13.36
CA GLY A 11 24.09 9.53 12.79
C GLY A 11 24.82 8.32 12.17
N LEU A 12 24.06 7.30 11.72
CA LEU A 12 24.63 6.12 11.06
C LEU A 12 25.00 6.38 9.61
N VAL A 13 24.52 7.49 9.05
CA VAL A 13 24.83 7.98 7.70
C VAL A 13 25.32 9.42 7.77
N SER A 14 26.22 9.80 6.86
CA SER A 14 26.70 11.18 6.75
C SER A 14 25.57 12.09 6.29
N THR A 15 25.37 13.22 6.98
CA THR A 15 24.36 14.23 6.64
C THR A 15 25.03 15.47 6.06
N PRO A 16 25.03 15.68 4.74
CA PRO A 16 25.56 16.90 4.13
C PRO A 16 24.79 18.12 4.64
N LYS A 17 25.46 19.27 4.76
CA LYS A 17 24.78 20.51 5.14
C LYS A 17 23.81 20.93 4.03
N GLY A 18 22.54 21.11 4.40
CA GLY A 18 21.55 21.82 3.58
C GLY A 18 20.84 21.01 2.48
N GLY A 19 20.87 19.67 2.55
CA GLY A 19 20.19 18.83 1.55
C GLY A 19 19.56 17.57 2.15
N PRO A 20 18.69 16.87 1.39
CA PRO A 20 18.17 15.57 1.79
C PRO A 20 19.28 14.52 1.83
N VAL A 21 19.05 13.45 2.58
CA VAL A 21 19.99 12.34 2.78
C VAL A 21 19.41 11.06 2.24
N ASP A 22 20.09 10.45 1.27
CA ASP A 22 19.70 9.16 0.74
C ASP A 22 20.25 8.03 1.61
N VAL A 23 19.35 7.15 2.05
CA VAL A 23 19.66 5.92 2.76
C VAL A 23 19.30 4.74 1.87
N VAL A 24 20.31 4.05 1.38
CA VAL A 24 20.15 2.84 0.56
C VAL A 24 19.83 1.66 1.46
N ILE A 25 18.76 0.94 1.14
CA ILE A 25 18.27 -0.20 1.92
C ILE A 25 18.10 -1.39 0.99
N ASP A 26 18.81 -2.48 1.28
CA ASP A 26 18.62 -3.76 0.60
C ASP A 26 17.49 -4.54 1.30
N ALA A 27 16.38 -4.74 0.59
CA ALA A 27 15.24 -5.50 1.07
C ALA A 27 15.07 -6.80 0.24
N PRO A 28 14.32 -7.80 0.74
CA PRO A 28 14.06 -9.04 -0.01
C PRO A 28 13.45 -8.80 -1.40
N SER A 29 12.65 -7.74 -1.55
CA SER A 29 12.02 -7.35 -2.80
C SER A 29 12.93 -6.59 -3.76
N GLY A 30 14.15 -6.25 -3.33
CA GLY A 30 15.10 -5.45 -4.07
C GLY A 30 15.61 -4.24 -3.29
N ARG A 31 16.57 -3.53 -3.88
CA ARG A 31 17.14 -2.30 -3.32
C ARG A 31 16.15 -1.15 -3.43
N VAL A 32 15.94 -0.45 -2.33
CA VAL A 32 15.15 0.79 -2.26
C VAL A 32 15.99 1.93 -1.69
N VAL A 33 15.68 3.16 -2.08
CA VAL A 33 16.33 4.36 -1.56
C VAL A 33 15.32 5.16 -0.76
N ALA A 34 15.64 5.43 0.51
CA ALA A 34 14.88 6.33 1.36
C ALA A 34 15.56 7.70 1.40
N THR A 35 14.92 8.71 0.82
CA THR A 35 15.40 10.09 0.83
C THR A 35 14.81 10.82 2.02
N VAL A 36 15.63 11.17 3.01
CA VAL A 36 15.22 11.84 4.24
C VAL A 36 15.44 13.35 4.11
N THR A 37 14.37 14.13 4.20
CA THR A 37 14.46 15.59 4.18
C THR A 37 14.80 16.12 5.57
N ILE A 38 15.80 17.00 5.63
CA ILE A 38 16.28 17.64 6.85
C ILE A 38 15.99 19.14 6.78
N LYS A 39 15.39 19.68 7.84
CA LYS A 39 15.18 21.12 8.05
C LYS A 39 15.58 21.48 9.48
N ASP A 40 16.37 22.54 9.63
CA ASP A 40 16.86 23.02 10.94
C ASP A 40 17.50 21.88 11.77
N ASP A 41 18.38 21.10 11.12
CA ASP A 41 19.06 19.91 11.67
C ASP A 41 18.13 18.80 12.19
N LYS A 42 16.86 18.81 11.79
CA LYS A 42 15.86 17.80 12.14
C LYS A 42 15.30 17.14 10.89
N SER A 43 15.19 15.81 10.93
CA SER A 43 14.46 15.06 9.91
C SER A 43 12.96 15.41 9.98
N ILE A 44 12.34 15.76 8.85
CA ILE A 44 10.94 16.19 8.81
C ILE A 44 10.03 15.27 8.00
N HIS A 45 10.55 14.60 6.97
CA HIS A 45 9.86 13.52 6.26
C HIS A 45 10.88 12.60 5.58
N ALA A 46 10.40 11.45 5.08
CA ALA A 46 11.21 10.55 4.27
C ALA A 46 10.37 10.02 3.12
N ASP A 47 10.94 10.03 1.92
CA ASP A 47 10.34 9.50 0.71
C ASP A 47 11.01 8.18 0.35
N ILE A 48 10.27 7.28 -0.32
CA ILE A 48 10.84 6.07 -0.90
C ILE A 48 10.37 5.94 -2.33
N VAL A 49 11.29 5.63 -3.24
CA VAL A 49 10.95 5.06 -4.54
C VAL A 49 10.84 3.55 -4.37
N ASN A 50 9.62 3.02 -4.51
CA ASN A 50 9.36 1.60 -4.39
C ASN A 50 9.99 0.84 -5.58
N VAL A 51 10.11 -0.49 -5.43
CA VAL A 51 10.45 -1.36 -6.55
C VAL A 51 9.37 -1.29 -7.64
N LEU A 52 9.66 -1.83 -8.82
CA LEU A 52 8.69 -1.90 -9.92
C LEU A 52 7.38 -2.54 -9.41
N THR A 53 6.30 -1.80 -9.62
CA THR A 53 4.95 -2.20 -9.23
C THR A 53 4.14 -2.44 -10.50
N TYR A 54 3.36 -3.52 -10.54
CA TYR A 54 2.54 -3.86 -11.71
C TYR A 54 1.24 -4.55 -11.30
N GLN A 55 0.22 -4.35 -12.13
CA GLN A 55 -1.07 -5.00 -12.00
C GLN A 55 -0.97 -6.45 -12.48
N MET A 56 -1.35 -7.40 -11.64
CA MET A 56 -1.36 -8.83 -11.96
C MET A 56 -2.72 -9.27 -12.52
N ALA A 57 -3.82 -8.77 -11.94
CA ALA A 57 -5.17 -9.08 -12.39
C ALA A 57 -6.16 -8.01 -11.92
N ILE A 58 -7.16 -7.71 -12.74
CA ILE A 58 -8.23 -6.76 -12.40
C ILE A 58 -9.56 -7.52 -12.40
N GLY A 59 -10.40 -7.29 -11.39
CA GLY A 59 -11.76 -7.78 -11.34
C GLY A 59 -11.88 -9.29 -11.22
N LEU A 60 -10.96 -9.97 -10.52
CA LEU A 60 -11.09 -11.40 -10.28
C LEU A 60 -12.31 -11.65 -9.40
N CYS A 61 -13.22 -12.49 -9.89
CA CYS A 61 -14.36 -12.95 -9.11
C CYS A 61 -13.89 -13.97 -8.05
N VAL A 62 -14.23 -13.71 -6.78
CA VAL A 62 -13.81 -14.51 -5.62
C VAL A 62 -14.99 -14.71 -4.67
N ALA A 63 -15.26 -15.98 -4.34
CA ALA A 63 -16.33 -16.35 -3.43
C ALA A 63 -16.05 -15.93 -1.97
N ILE A 64 -17.11 -15.48 -1.29
CA ILE A 64 -17.18 -15.23 0.14
C ILE A 64 -18.25 -16.18 0.72
N PRO A 65 -17.87 -17.41 1.11
CA PRO A 65 -18.82 -18.45 1.50
C PRO A 65 -19.77 -18.02 2.63
N SER A 66 -19.27 -17.26 3.60
CA SER A 66 -20.09 -16.77 4.72
C SER A 66 -21.23 -15.82 4.33
N ARG A 67 -21.20 -15.29 3.11
CA ARG A 67 -22.16 -14.33 2.59
C ARG A 67 -22.97 -14.86 1.40
N ASP A 68 -22.70 -16.10 0.97
CA ASP A 68 -23.29 -16.68 -0.25
C ASP A 68 -23.20 -15.72 -1.45
N ALA A 69 -22.02 -15.12 -1.62
CA ALA A 69 -21.79 -14.04 -2.58
C ALA A 69 -20.36 -14.08 -3.14
N ASP A 70 -20.15 -13.36 -4.23
CA ASP A 70 -18.84 -13.10 -4.82
C ASP A 70 -18.43 -11.63 -4.67
N VAL A 71 -17.12 -11.39 -4.65
CA VAL A 71 -16.52 -10.06 -4.70
C VAL A 71 -15.47 -9.98 -5.80
N HIS A 72 -15.29 -8.77 -6.35
CA HIS A 72 -14.23 -8.49 -7.29
C HIS A 72 -12.96 -8.09 -6.53
N VAL A 73 -11.86 -8.76 -6.85
CA VAL A 73 -10.54 -8.56 -6.26
C VAL A 73 -9.56 -8.18 -7.34
N ASP A 74 -8.81 -7.11 -7.10
CA ASP A 74 -7.66 -6.75 -7.91
C ASP A 74 -6.38 -7.26 -7.26
N LEU A 75 -5.45 -7.77 -8.05
CA LEU A 75 -4.14 -8.23 -7.59
C LEU A 75 -3.05 -7.36 -8.20
N ALA A 76 -2.11 -6.90 -7.37
CA ALA A 76 -0.94 -6.17 -7.80
C ALA A 76 0.31 -6.63 -7.06
N PHE A 77 1.46 -6.53 -7.71
CA PHE A 77 2.76 -6.70 -7.07
C PHE A 77 3.38 -5.32 -6.81
N GLY A 78 3.84 -5.09 -5.59
CA GLY A 78 4.50 -3.84 -5.17
C GLY A 78 5.73 -4.08 -4.30
N GLY A 79 6.47 -5.16 -4.57
CA GLY A 79 7.50 -5.73 -3.69
C GLY A 79 7.00 -6.91 -2.84
N ALA A 80 5.68 -7.10 -2.79
CA ALA A 80 4.99 -8.31 -2.37
C ALA A 80 3.65 -8.36 -3.14
N VAL A 81 2.92 -9.48 -3.07
CA VAL A 81 1.60 -9.59 -3.69
C VAL A 81 0.54 -8.99 -2.77
N PHE A 82 -0.26 -8.07 -3.30
CA PHE A 82 -1.37 -7.42 -2.63
C PHE A 82 -2.68 -7.71 -3.35
N ALA A 83 -3.72 -7.98 -2.58
CA ALA A 83 -5.10 -7.99 -3.05
C ALA A 83 -5.78 -6.69 -2.64
N SER A 84 -6.66 -6.14 -3.48
CA SER A 84 -7.47 -4.99 -3.10
C SER A 84 -8.94 -5.18 -3.42
N VAL A 85 -9.78 -4.68 -2.52
CA VAL A 85 -11.24 -4.82 -2.56
C VAL A 85 -11.89 -3.52 -2.14
N ASN A 86 -12.84 -3.04 -2.92
CA ASN A 86 -13.66 -1.89 -2.54
C ASN A 86 -14.60 -2.27 -1.38
N ALA A 87 -14.44 -1.62 -0.23
CA ALA A 87 -15.19 -1.93 0.99
C ALA A 87 -16.71 -1.74 0.83
N ALA A 88 -17.15 -0.80 0.00
CA ALA A 88 -18.57 -0.57 -0.28
C ALA A 88 -19.23 -1.77 -0.98
N ARG A 89 -18.46 -2.56 -1.77
CA ARG A 89 -18.96 -3.82 -2.37
C ARG A 89 -19.24 -4.91 -1.34
N LEU A 90 -18.67 -4.75 -0.14
CA LEU A 90 -18.90 -5.59 1.02
C LEU A 90 -19.93 -4.98 1.98
N GLY A 91 -20.52 -3.82 1.65
CA GLY A 91 -21.40 -3.09 2.57
C GLY A 91 -20.70 -2.68 3.87
N LEU A 92 -19.39 -2.43 3.82
CA LEU A 92 -18.58 -2.04 4.97
C LEU A 92 -17.97 -0.67 4.76
N GLU A 93 -17.80 0.03 5.87
CA GLU A 93 -17.02 1.25 5.92
C GLU A 93 -15.62 1.03 6.51
N VAL A 94 -14.61 1.75 6.04
CA VAL A 94 -13.23 1.68 6.56
C VAL A 94 -13.13 2.46 7.87
N LYS A 95 -13.51 1.78 8.96
CA LYS A 95 -13.46 2.31 10.33
C LYS A 95 -12.94 1.27 11.32
N PRO A 96 -12.27 1.68 12.42
CA PRO A 96 -11.73 0.76 13.43
C PRO A 96 -12.73 -0.27 13.96
N GLU A 97 -14.00 0.10 14.07
CA GLU A 97 -15.09 -0.74 14.58
C GLU A 97 -15.32 -1.99 13.69
N ASN A 98 -15.01 -1.89 12.40
CA ASN A 98 -15.17 -2.97 11.43
C ASN A 98 -13.91 -3.85 11.29
N ALA A 99 -12.85 -3.62 12.07
CA ALA A 99 -11.56 -4.32 11.92
C ALA A 99 -11.68 -5.85 11.97
N ASN A 100 -12.49 -6.39 12.88
CA ASN A 100 -12.69 -7.84 13.01
C ASN A 100 -13.37 -8.43 11.77
N GLU A 101 -14.30 -7.69 11.17
CA GLU A 101 -14.98 -8.15 9.95
C GLU A 101 -14.02 -8.14 8.76
N PHE A 102 -13.17 -7.13 8.63
CA PHE A 102 -12.11 -7.13 7.60
C PHE A 102 -11.12 -8.28 7.77
N ILE A 103 -10.76 -8.63 9.00
CA ILE A 103 -9.91 -9.80 9.29
C ILE A 103 -10.59 -11.09 8.85
N ARG A 104 -11.87 -11.25 9.18
CA ARG A 104 -12.65 -12.43 8.79
C ARG A 104 -12.73 -12.57 7.27
N LEU A 105 -13.11 -11.50 6.58
CA LEU A 105 -13.20 -11.46 5.13
C LEU A 105 -11.86 -11.68 4.45
N GLN A 106 -10.77 -11.13 4.99
CA GLN A 106 -9.42 -11.35 4.47
C GLN A 106 -9.07 -12.83 4.45
N ARG A 107 -9.40 -13.58 5.52
CA ARG A 107 -9.13 -15.03 5.58
C ARG A 107 -9.94 -15.80 4.54
N GLU A 108 -11.22 -15.49 4.39
CA GLU A 108 -12.09 -16.14 3.40
C GLU A 108 -11.63 -15.84 1.97
N ILE A 109 -11.41 -14.57 1.64
CA ILE A 109 -10.99 -14.15 0.30
C ILE A 109 -9.59 -14.70 -0.01
N LYS A 110 -8.65 -14.71 0.96
CA LYS A 110 -7.33 -15.32 0.78
C LYS A 110 -7.43 -16.81 0.47
N ALA A 111 -8.27 -17.55 1.20
CA ALA A 111 -8.50 -18.97 0.96
C ALA A 111 -9.12 -19.21 -0.43
N SER A 112 -10.12 -18.42 -0.82
CA SER A 112 -10.79 -18.51 -2.12
C SER A 112 -9.90 -18.09 -3.31
N LEU A 113 -8.95 -17.19 -3.09
CA LEU A 113 -7.95 -16.82 -4.10
C LEU A 113 -7.00 -17.99 -4.38
N GLY A 114 -6.53 -18.67 -3.34
CA GLY A 114 -5.58 -19.78 -3.46
C GLY A 114 -4.34 -19.39 -4.27
N ASP A 115 -3.94 -20.26 -5.21
CA ASP A 115 -2.75 -20.06 -6.03
C ASP A 115 -2.86 -18.90 -7.03
N ARG A 116 -4.07 -18.35 -7.27
CA ARG A 116 -4.25 -17.17 -8.14
C ARG A 116 -3.57 -15.92 -7.58
N ALA A 117 -3.33 -15.86 -6.27
CA ALA A 117 -2.65 -14.77 -5.60
C ALA A 117 -1.17 -15.05 -5.33
N LYS A 118 -0.55 -15.92 -6.13
CA LYS A 118 0.90 -16.15 -6.13
C LYS A 118 1.55 -15.48 -7.34
N TYR A 119 2.72 -14.92 -7.13
CA TYR A 119 3.57 -14.38 -8.19
C TYR A 119 5.02 -14.75 -7.92
N ASP A 120 5.65 -15.49 -8.84
CA ASP A 120 6.96 -16.08 -8.64
C ASP A 120 7.02 -16.86 -7.31
N SER A 121 7.93 -16.50 -6.40
CA SER A 121 8.07 -17.08 -5.06
C SER A 121 7.24 -16.38 -3.99
N ASN A 122 6.47 -15.35 -4.36
CA ASN A 122 5.68 -14.54 -3.43
C ASN A 122 4.24 -15.04 -3.34
N GLU A 123 3.76 -15.23 -2.12
CA GLU A 123 2.34 -15.44 -1.82
C GLU A 123 1.64 -14.11 -1.50
N LEU A 124 0.31 -14.15 -1.37
CA LEU A 124 -0.47 -13.00 -0.91
C LEU A 124 0.00 -12.53 0.47
N TYR A 125 0.64 -11.36 0.48
CA TYR A 125 1.20 -10.76 1.68
C TYR A 125 0.12 -10.04 2.50
N ALA A 126 -0.69 -9.22 1.83
CA ALA A 126 -1.73 -8.44 2.49
C ALA A 126 -2.93 -8.16 1.58
N MET A 127 -4.05 -7.83 2.22
CA MET A 127 -5.29 -7.44 1.57
C MET A 127 -5.69 -6.04 1.98
N LEU A 128 -5.89 -5.19 0.99
CA LEU A 128 -6.29 -3.79 1.14
C LEU A 128 -7.80 -3.66 0.92
N PHE A 129 -8.54 -3.32 1.97
CA PHE A 129 -9.93 -2.91 1.82
C PHE A 129 -9.99 -1.40 1.80
N PHE A 130 -10.53 -0.82 0.73
CA PHE A 130 -10.43 0.62 0.49
C PHE A 130 -11.78 1.27 0.20
N GLU A 131 -11.82 2.57 0.45
CA GLU A 131 -12.84 3.53 0.05
C GLU A 131 -12.15 4.67 -0.68
N GLU A 132 -12.73 5.11 -1.79
CA GLU A 132 -12.27 6.28 -2.51
C GLU A 132 -13.29 7.40 -2.33
N GLN A 133 -12.81 8.61 -2.08
CA GLN A 133 -13.66 9.79 -2.11
C GLN A 133 -14.03 10.13 -3.55
N GLU A 134 -15.18 10.76 -3.73
CA GLU A 134 -15.55 11.31 -5.03
C GLU A 134 -14.49 12.30 -5.52
N GLN A 135 -14.22 12.26 -6.82
CA GLN A 135 -13.21 13.10 -7.43
C GLN A 135 -13.57 14.57 -7.25
N ASN A 136 -12.70 15.34 -6.60
CA ASN A 136 -12.87 16.78 -6.47
C ASN A 136 -12.71 17.44 -7.86
N PRO A 137 -13.75 18.10 -8.41
CA PRO A 137 -13.66 18.77 -9.70
C PRO A 137 -12.63 19.91 -9.72
N GLU A 138 -12.32 20.50 -8.55
CA GLU A 138 -11.34 21.58 -8.40
C GLU A 138 -9.88 21.06 -8.38
N GLU A 139 -9.68 19.77 -8.10
CA GLU A 139 -8.35 19.12 -8.09
C GLU A 139 -8.34 17.89 -9.02
N PRO A 140 -8.49 18.10 -10.34
CA PRO A 140 -8.54 17.01 -11.30
C PRO A 140 -7.24 16.20 -11.25
N GLY A 141 -7.38 14.92 -10.92
CA GLY A 141 -6.27 13.98 -10.84
C GLY A 141 -5.66 13.83 -9.45
N LEU A 142 -6.25 14.39 -8.39
CA LEU A 142 -6.02 13.91 -7.03
C LEU A 142 -6.97 12.75 -6.74
N ILE A 143 -6.41 11.61 -6.31
CA ILE A 143 -7.18 10.49 -5.76
C ILE A 143 -7.03 10.55 -4.24
N ILE A 144 -8.15 10.56 -3.52
CA ILE A 144 -8.17 10.49 -2.06
C ILE A 144 -8.79 9.15 -1.67
N GLN A 145 -8.03 8.35 -0.93
CA GLN A 145 -8.45 7.01 -0.53
C GLN A 145 -8.26 6.82 0.96
N LYS A 146 -9.21 6.14 1.60
CA LYS A 146 -9.04 5.54 2.93
C LYS A 146 -8.92 4.03 2.80
N SER A 147 -8.02 3.39 3.53
CA SER A 147 -7.97 1.92 3.54
C SER A 147 -7.58 1.32 4.87
N VAL A 148 -7.92 0.04 5.01
CA VAL A 148 -7.39 -0.86 6.03
C VAL A 148 -6.64 -1.99 5.33
N ASN A 149 -5.41 -2.22 5.77
CA ASN A 149 -4.60 -3.32 5.26
C ASN A 149 -4.54 -4.43 6.31
N VAL A 150 -5.01 -5.62 5.92
CA VAL A 150 -4.97 -6.82 6.75
C VAL A 150 -3.90 -7.75 6.19
N TYR A 151 -2.93 -8.12 7.02
CA TYR A 151 -1.80 -8.97 6.62
C TYR A 151 -1.60 -10.13 7.60
N GLY A 152 -0.74 -11.07 7.21
CA GLY A 152 -0.38 -12.23 8.03
C GLY A 152 -1.61 -13.06 8.44
N ASP A 153 -1.79 -13.23 9.76
CA ASP A 153 -2.92 -13.94 10.38
C ASP A 153 -3.90 -12.93 11.03
N GLY A 154 -4.29 -11.91 10.27
CA GLY A 154 -5.26 -10.91 10.71
C GLY A 154 -4.66 -9.71 11.43
N GLN A 155 -3.37 -9.42 11.23
CA GLN A 155 -2.80 -8.16 11.71
C GLN A 155 -3.33 -6.98 10.89
N ILE A 156 -3.60 -5.87 11.57
CA ILE A 156 -4.00 -4.61 10.96
C ILE A 156 -2.78 -3.68 10.88
N ASP A 157 -2.49 -3.19 9.67
CA ASP A 157 -1.56 -2.08 9.48
C ASP A 157 -2.26 -0.78 9.87
N ARG A 158 -1.65 -0.02 10.78
CA ARG A 158 -2.14 1.31 11.20
C ARG A 158 -1.62 2.43 10.30
N SER A 159 -0.78 2.10 9.32
CA SER A 159 -0.33 2.99 8.26
C SER A 159 -1.10 2.72 6.95
N HIS A 160 -0.78 3.50 5.91
CA HIS A 160 -1.35 3.39 4.56
C HIS A 160 -0.93 2.13 3.80
N CYS A 161 0.01 1.36 4.34
CA CYS A 161 0.74 0.31 3.63
C CYS A 161 1.38 0.84 2.32
N GLY A 162 2.59 1.40 2.42
CA GLY A 162 3.25 2.06 1.29
C GLY A 162 3.34 1.21 0.02
N SER A 163 3.68 -0.08 0.13
CA SER A 163 3.73 -1.00 -1.01
C SER A 163 2.36 -1.34 -1.59
N GLY A 164 1.34 -1.51 -0.76
CA GLY A 164 -0.03 -1.77 -1.21
C GLY A 164 -0.67 -0.55 -1.88
N ALA A 165 -0.33 0.65 -1.41
CA ALA A 165 -0.74 1.92 -2.01
C ALA A 165 -0.20 2.08 -3.44
N CYS A 166 1.07 1.71 -3.69
CA CYS A 166 1.69 1.82 -5.02
C CYS A 166 0.92 1.06 -6.10
N GLY A 167 0.32 -0.09 -5.77
CA GLY A 167 -0.44 -0.90 -6.72
C GLY A 167 -1.67 -0.21 -7.29
N ARG A 168 -2.09 0.94 -6.72
CA ARG A 168 -3.29 1.67 -7.15
C ARG A 168 -3.00 3.02 -7.81
N ILE A 169 -1.73 3.33 -8.08
CA ILE A 169 -1.33 4.62 -8.66
C ILE A 169 -1.18 4.47 -10.17
N GLU A 170 -2.09 5.05 -10.95
CA GLU A 170 -2.01 4.96 -12.42
C GLU A 170 -1.46 6.23 -13.10
N ASN A 171 -1.89 7.45 -12.73
CA ASN A 171 -1.43 8.69 -13.39
C ASN A 171 -1.52 9.96 -12.51
N SER A 172 -1.67 9.83 -11.19
CA SER A 172 -2.22 10.88 -10.32
C SER A 172 -1.41 11.13 -9.05
N ARG A 173 -1.62 12.31 -8.43
CA ARG A 173 -1.29 12.48 -7.00
C ARG A 173 -2.28 11.64 -6.21
N PHE A 174 -1.78 10.94 -5.21
CA PHE A 174 -2.55 10.00 -4.41
C PHE A 174 -2.37 10.35 -2.94
N LEU A 175 -3.46 10.79 -2.29
CA LEU A 175 -3.50 11.01 -0.85
C LEU A 175 -4.18 9.80 -0.21
N HIS A 176 -3.39 9.01 0.50
CA HIS A 176 -3.86 7.80 1.16
C HIS A 176 -4.00 8.04 2.65
N GLN A 177 -5.15 7.71 3.22
CA GLN A 177 -5.45 7.70 4.64
C GLN A 177 -5.60 6.27 5.16
N SER A 178 -5.10 6.01 6.36
CA SER A 178 -5.23 4.70 7.00
C SER A 178 -6.54 4.61 7.79
N ILE A 179 -6.80 3.43 8.35
CA ILE A 179 -7.93 3.22 9.26
C ILE A 179 -7.89 4.13 10.51
N ILE A 180 -6.71 4.65 10.88
CA ILE A 180 -6.53 5.61 12.00
C ILE A 180 -6.18 7.03 11.52
N GLU A 181 -6.44 7.35 10.24
CA GLU A 181 -6.32 8.72 9.71
C GLU A 181 -4.90 9.31 9.72
N SER A 182 -3.87 8.47 9.86
CA SER A 182 -2.56 8.88 9.34
C SER A 182 -2.68 9.17 7.83
N THR A 183 -1.70 9.84 7.23
CA THR A 183 -1.69 10.09 5.77
C THR A 183 -0.34 9.81 5.13
N PHE A 184 -0.34 9.39 3.85
CA PHE A 184 0.81 9.44 2.94
C PHE A 184 0.41 10.06 1.61
N GLU A 185 1.36 10.78 1.01
CA GLU A 185 1.28 11.19 -0.38
C GLU A 185 2.11 10.24 -1.23
N ALA A 186 1.56 9.87 -2.39
CA ALA A 186 2.26 9.10 -3.38
C ALA A 186 2.00 9.66 -4.78
N ARG A 187 2.94 9.40 -5.68
CA ARG A 187 2.84 9.76 -7.09
C ARG A 187 3.59 8.76 -7.94
N LEU A 188 3.17 8.63 -9.19
CA LEU A 188 3.93 7.90 -10.19
C LEU A 188 5.22 8.66 -10.50
N VAL A 189 6.38 8.02 -10.34
CA VAL A 189 7.69 8.61 -10.65
C VAL A 189 8.09 8.35 -12.10
N SER A 190 7.90 7.12 -12.57
CA SER A 190 8.16 6.71 -13.96
C SER A 190 7.36 5.46 -14.31
N LYS A 191 7.16 5.21 -15.61
CA LYS A 191 6.57 3.96 -16.12
C LYS A 191 7.69 3.01 -16.55
N GLY A 192 7.54 1.75 -16.20
CA GLY A 192 8.39 0.65 -16.64
C GLY A 192 7.61 -0.37 -17.47
N GLN A 193 8.30 -1.39 -17.99
CA GLN A 193 7.66 -2.52 -18.65
C GLN A 193 7.21 -3.54 -17.61
N SER A 194 5.93 -3.96 -17.69
CA SER A 194 5.43 -5.06 -16.86
C SER A 194 6.09 -6.38 -17.26
N PRO A 195 6.42 -7.28 -16.32
CA PRO A 195 6.88 -8.63 -16.64
C PRO A 195 5.78 -9.53 -17.21
N THR A 196 4.52 -9.09 -17.16
CA THR A 196 3.32 -9.77 -17.67
C THR A 196 2.83 -9.17 -18.96
#